data_AF-A0A2K5CGX9-F1
#
_entry.id   AF-A0A2K5CGX9-F1
#
_cell.length_a   1.000
_cell.length_b   1.000
_cell.length_c   1.000
_cell.angle_alpha   90.00
_cell.angle_beta   90.00
_cell.angle_gamma   90.00
#
_symmetry.space_group_name_H-M   'P 1'
#
loop_
_entity.id
_entity.type
_entity.pdbx_description
1 polymer ?
#
loop_
_entity_poly.entity_id
_entity_poly.type
_entity_poly.pdbx_seq_one_letter_code
_entity_poly.pdbx_strand_id
1 'polypeptide(L)'
;MQPFLLLLAFLLPPGTGTEEIIGGHKAKPHSRPYMAFVQFLDKKSKKRCGGILVRKDFVMTAGDSGGALVCKNVVQGIFSYAKNNGTPPGVYIKVSHFLPWIKRTMKCL
;
A
#
# COMPACT_ATOMS: atom_id res chain seq x y z
N MET A 1 -17.71 -46.20 0.71
CA MET A 1 -17.15 -44.94 0.15
C MET A 1 -17.27 -43.89 1.26
N GLN A 2 -16.26 -43.14 1.72
CA GLN A 2 -14.93 -42.82 1.15
C GLN A 2 -13.84 -42.66 2.25
N PRO A 3 -13.31 -43.73 2.89
CA PRO A 3 -12.22 -43.58 3.88
C PRO A 3 -10.91 -43.03 3.27
N PHE A 4 -10.70 -43.23 1.96
CA PHE A 4 -9.55 -42.70 1.23
C PHE A 4 -9.52 -41.16 1.09
N LEU A 5 -10.66 -40.47 1.15
CA LEU A 5 -10.67 -39.00 0.97
C LEU A 5 -10.00 -38.26 2.14
N LEU A 6 -10.11 -38.80 3.36
CA LEU A 6 -9.49 -38.20 4.55
C LEU A 6 -7.97 -38.30 4.53
N LEU A 7 -7.41 -39.33 3.87
CA LEU A 7 -5.96 -39.51 3.80
C LEU A 7 -5.30 -38.51 2.82
N LEU A 8 -5.99 -38.13 1.73
CA LEU A 8 -5.50 -37.09 0.81
C LEU A 8 -5.43 -35.69 1.47
N ALA A 9 -6.25 -35.42 2.49
CA ALA A 9 -6.23 -34.14 3.20
C ALA A 9 -4.91 -33.91 3.98
N PHE A 10 -4.19 -34.97 4.36
CA PHE A 10 -2.87 -34.89 5.00
C PHE A 10 -1.70 -34.86 3.99
N LEU A 11 -1.94 -35.17 2.72
CA LEU A 11 -0.94 -35.09 1.64
C LEU A 11 -0.93 -33.75 0.92
N LEU A 12 -1.97 -32.93 1.08
CA LEU A 12 -1.96 -31.54 0.69
C LEU A 12 -0.99 -30.79 1.62
N PRO A 13 0.12 -30.21 1.12
CA PRO A 13 0.95 -29.34 1.96
C PRO A 13 0.07 -28.19 2.46
N PRO A 14 0.19 -27.77 3.74
CA PRO A 14 -0.61 -26.68 4.29
C PRO A 14 -0.41 -25.45 3.41
N GLY A 15 -1.49 -25.04 2.72
CA GLY A 15 -1.42 -24.11 1.61
C GLY A 15 -0.62 -22.88 1.98
N THR A 16 0.46 -22.62 1.24
CA THR A 16 1.49 -21.62 1.53
C THR A 16 0.95 -20.20 1.39
N GLY A 17 0.15 -19.79 2.37
CA GLY A 17 -0.48 -18.47 2.49
C GLY A 17 0.42 -17.42 3.15
N THR A 18 1.74 -17.56 3.01
CA THR A 18 2.73 -16.58 3.45
C THR A 18 3.35 -15.92 2.24
N GLU A 19 2.79 -14.77 1.85
CA GLU A 19 3.52 -13.74 1.11
C GLU A 19 4.65 -13.24 2.03
N GLU A 20 5.78 -13.96 2.02
CA GLU A 20 6.95 -13.61 2.82
C GLU A 20 7.62 -12.37 2.20
N ILE A 21 7.96 -11.39 3.04
CA ILE A 21 8.62 -10.16 2.57
C ILE A 21 10.07 -10.49 2.27
N ILE A 22 10.35 -10.91 1.04
CA ILE A 22 11.69 -11.24 0.55
C ILE A 22 12.60 -10.02 0.72
N GLY A 23 13.69 -10.17 1.48
CA GLY A 23 14.64 -9.08 1.80
C GLY A 23 14.19 -8.11 2.90
N GLY A 24 13.04 -8.35 3.55
CA GLY A 24 12.56 -7.53 4.66
C GLY A 24 13.24 -7.85 6.00
N HIS A 25 13.30 -6.87 6.90
CA HIS A 25 13.69 -7.08 8.31
C HIS A 25 12.49 -6.86 9.24
N LYS A 26 12.34 -7.72 10.26
CA LYS A 26 11.27 -7.60 11.26
C LYS A 26 11.43 -6.30 12.05
N ALA A 27 10.46 -5.40 11.95
CA ALA A 27 10.48 -4.15 12.71
C ALA A 27 10.38 -4.42 14.22
N LYS A 28 11.14 -3.66 15.03
CA LYS A 28 10.99 -3.67 16.50
C LYS A 28 9.55 -3.26 16.86
N PRO A 29 8.88 -3.92 17.83
CA PRO A 29 7.53 -3.54 18.24
C PRO A 29 7.41 -2.03 18.52
N HIS A 30 6.33 -1.44 18.03
CA HIS A 30 6.01 0.00 18.13
C HIS A 30 7.05 1.00 17.57
N SER A 31 8.14 0.55 16.93
CA SER A 31 9.18 1.44 16.34
C SER A 31 8.75 2.20 15.08
N ARG A 32 7.55 1.91 14.56
CA ARG A 32 6.93 2.56 13.39
C ARG A 32 5.58 3.17 13.80
N PRO A 33 5.52 4.14 14.73
CA PRO A 33 4.26 4.62 15.32
C PRO A 33 3.31 5.28 14.30
N TYR A 34 3.84 5.71 13.15
CA TYR A 34 3.08 6.30 12.06
C TYR A 34 2.59 5.28 11.02
N MET A 35 2.96 4.00 11.14
CA MET A 35 2.55 2.94 10.23
C MET A 35 1.30 2.23 10.75
N ALA A 36 0.25 2.21 9.94
CA ALA A 36 -1.01 1.54 10.25
C ALA A 36 -1.26 0.40 9.26
N PHE A 37 -1.74 -0.73 9.78
CA PHE A 37 -2.25 -1.86 9.00
C PHE A 37 -3.67 -2.15 9.44
N VAL A 38 -4.62 -2.11 8.50
CA VAL A 38 -6.05 -2.31 8.74
C VAL A 38 -6.51 -3.53 7.97
N GLN A 39 -7.26 -4.39 8.65
CA GLN A 39 -7.84 -5.60 8.06
C GLN A 39 -9.34 -5.63 8.36
N PHE A 40 -10.15 -5.74 7.33
CA PHE A 40 -11.61 -5.70 7.43
C PHE A 40 -12.26 -6.74 6.51
N LEU A 41 -13.53 -7.06 6.79
CA LEU A 41 -14.33 -8.00 6.01
C LEU A 41 -15.38 -7.22 5.22
N ASP A 42 -15.36 -7.34 3.89
CA ASP A 42 -16.37 -6.80 2.98
C ASP A 42 -16.99 -7.93 2.16
N LYS A 43 -18.30 -8.16 2.31
CA LYS A 43 -19.08 -9.16 1.56
C LYS A 43 -18.40 -10.54 1.47
N LYS A 44 -17.94 -11.06 2.63
CA LYS A 44 -17.15 -12.30 2.81
C LYS A 44 -15.70 -12.28 2.27
N SER A 45 -15.22 -11.18 1.69
CA SER A 45 -13.82 -11.00 1.29
C SER A 45 -13.00 -10.28 2.37
N LYS A 46 -11.82 -10.81 2.70
CA LYS A 46 -10.89 -10.18 3.67
C LYS A 46 -10.02 -9.15 2.95
N LYS A 47 -10.23 -7.86 3.23
CA LYS A 47 -9.43 -6.76 2.70
C LYS A 47 -8.30 -6.42 3.66
N ARG A 48 -7.20 -5.89 3.10
CA ARG A 48 -5.99 -5.46 3.82
C ARG A 48 -5.58 -4.10 3.26
N CYS A 49 -5.30 -3.14 4.12
CA CYS A 49 -4.75 -1.83 3.75
C CYS A 49 -3.57 -1.52 4.66
N GLY A 50 -2.49 -0.97 4.10
CA GLY A 50 -1.32 -0.53 4.85
C GLY A 50 -0.91 0.88 4.42
N GLY A 51 -0.45 1.68 5.36
CA GLY A 51 0.08 3.01 5.07
C GLY A 51 0.88 3.64 6.20
N ILE A 52 1.52 4.76 5.90
CA ILE A 52 2.34 5.55 6.83
C ILE A 52 1.92 7.03 6.82
N LEU A 53 1.66 7.58 8.01
CA LEU A 53 1.33 8.99 8.21
C LEU A 53 2.59 9.86 8.02
N VAL A 54 2.65 10.66 6.95
CA VAL A 54 3.77 11.57 6.66
C VAL A 54 3.47 13.00 7.13
N ARG A 55 2.18 13.38 7.14
CA ARG A 55 1.65 14.62 7.76
C ARG A 55 0.38 14.27 8.52
N LYS A 56 -0.08 15.15 9.42
CA LYS A 56 -1.37 15.03 10.16
C LYS A 56 -2.58 14.74 9.24
N ASP A 57 -2.50 15.15 7.98
CA ASP A 57 -3.54 15.07 6.94
C ASP A 57 -3.12 14.21 5.73
N PHE A 58 -1.99 13.48 5.79
CA PHE A 58 -1.46 12.72 4.65
C PHE A 58 -0.92 11.35 5.07
N VAL A 59 -1.54 10.29 4.55
CA VAL A 59 -1.11 8.89 4.68
C VAL A 59 -0.68 8.38 3.31
N MET A 60 0.55 7.87 3.22
CA MET A 60 1.09 7.20 2.03
C MET A 60 0.78 5.69 2.11
N THR A 61 0.27 5.09 1.04
CA THR A 61 -0.17 3.68 1.00
C THR A 61 0.58 2.88 -0.06
N ALA A 62 0.67 1.55 0.11
CA ALA A 62 1.37 0.70 -0.86
C ALA A 62 0.56 0.47 -2.15
N GLY A 63 1.23 0.53 -3.30
CA GLY A 63 0.67 0.51 -4.66
C GLY A 63 1.32 1.63 -5.49
N ASP A 64 0.69 2.06 -6.58
CA ASP A 64 1.10 3.28 -7.31
C ASP A 64 0.81 4.58 -6.51
N SER A 65 0.06 4.48 -5.41
CA SER A 65 -0.29 5.59 -4.51
C SER A 65 0.95 6.27 -3.93
N GLY A 66 1.09 7.57 -4.16
CA GLY A 66 2.31 8.32 -3.87
C GLY A 66 3.31 8.39 -5.02
N GLY A 67 3.10 7.67 -6.12
CA GLY A 67 3.93 7.70 -7.32
C GLY A 67 3.93 9.05 -8.05
N ALA A 68 5.04 9.39 -8.70
CA ALA A 68 5.24 10.68 -9.36
C ALA A 68 4.72 10.69 -10.81
N LEU A 69 3.83 11.62 -11.15
CA LEU A 69 3.50 11.97 -12.53
C LEU A 69 4.57 12.92 -13.07
N VAL A 70 5.47 12.42 -13.91
CA VAL A 70 6.55 13.20 -14.53
C VAL A 70 6.17 13.61 -15.95
N CYS A 71 6.33 14.90 -16.28
CA CYS A 71 6.20 15.42 -17.63
C CYS A 71 7.34 16.40 -17.91
N LYS A 72 8.04 16.25 -19.04
CA LYS A 72 9.25 17.03 -19.41
C LYS A 72 10.28 17.07 -18.27
N ASN A 73 10.56 15.91 -17.66
CA ASN A 73 11.45 15.73 -16.50
C ASN A 73 11.06 16.51 -15.22
N VAL A 74 9.84 17.05 -15.14
CA VAL A 74 9.31 17.75 -13.96
C VAL A 74 8.17 16.94 -13.34
N VAL A 75 8.19 16.77 -12.01
CA VAL A 75 7.08 16.16 -11.26
C VAL A 75 5.89 17.13 -11.21
N GLN A 76 4.82 16.80 -11.93
CA GLN A 76 3.60 17.62 -12.02
C GLN A 76 2.54 17.22 -10.98
N GLY A 77 2.48 15.92 -10.66
CA GLY A 77 1.47 15.36 -9.78
C GLY A 77 1.98 14.19 -8.95
N ILE A 78 1.26 13.90 -7.86
CA ILE A 78 1.44 12.69 -7.05
C ILE A 78 0.17 11.86 -7.20
N PHE A 79 0.27 10.60 -7.61
CA PHE A 79 -0.88 9.72 -7.82
C PHE A 79 -1.60 9.44 -6.49
N SER A 80 -2.92 9.55 -6.51
CA SER A 80 -3.76 9.33 -5.33
C SER A 80 -4.62 8.07 -5.48
N TYR A 81 -5.45 8.00 -6.52
CA TYR A 81 -6.24 6.82 -6.84
C TYR A 81 -6.71 6.84 -8.31
N ALA A 82 -7.18 5.70 -8.81
CA ALA A 82 -7.86 5.58 -10.09
C ALA A 82 -9.11 4.70 -9.95
N LYS A 83 -9.94 4.62 -11.00
CA LYS A 83 -11.03 3.65 -11.05
C LYS A 83 -10.45 2.25 -11.30
N ASN A 84 -10.94 1.25 -10.56
CA ASN A 84 -10.48 -0.15 -10.65
C ASN A 84 -10.77 -0.83 -12.00
N ASN A 85 -11.48 -0.16 -12.91
CA ASN A 85 -11.78 -0.62 -14.27
C ASN A 85 -10.79 -0.10 -15.32
N GLY A 86 -9.68 0.51 -14.90
CA GLY A 86 -8.63 1.01 -15.79
C GLY A 86 -9.01 2.23 -16.65
N THR A 87 -10.17 2.85 -16.44
CA THR A 87 -10.61 4.00 -17.23
C THR A 87 -9.86 5.28 -16.80
N PRO A 88 -9.11 5.94 -17.71
CA PRO A 88 -8.47 7.23 -17.41
C PRO A 88 -9.48 8.37 -17.19
N PRO A 89 -9.07 9.49 -16.56
CA PRO A 89 -7.78 9.73 -15.93
C PRO A 89 -7.70 9.15 -14.50
N GLY A 90 -6.48 8.87 -14.05
CA GLY A 90 -6.19 8.76 -12.61
C GLY A 90 -6.31 10.13 -11.92
N VAL A 91 -6.54 10.13 -10.61
CA VAL A 91 -6.61 11.33 -9.78
C VAL A 91 -5.23 11.61 -9.16
N TYR A 92 -4.73 12.83 -9.36
CA TYR A 92 -3.40 13.25 -8.91
C TYR A 92 -3.49 14.52 -8.06
N ILE A 93 -2.68 14.59 -7.01
CA ILE A 93 -2.43 15.81 -6.23
C ILE A 93 -1.51 16.71 -7.04
N LYS A 94 -1.94 17.94 -7.34
CA LYS A 94 -1.15 18.91 -8.13
C LYS A 94 0.04 19.45 -7.32
N VAL A 95 1.27 19.08 -7.70
CA VAL A 95 2.49 19.44 -6.96
C VAL A 95 2.67 20.95 -6.84
N SER A 96 2.32 21.71 -7.90
CA SER A 96 2.45 23.17 -7.91
C SER A 96 1.73 23.87 -6.76
N HIS A 97 0.62 23.30 -6.26
CA HIS A 97 -0.16 23.85 -5.15
C HIS A 97 0.59 23.74 -3.80
N PHE A 98 1.39 22.68 -3.63
CA PHE A 98 2.13 22.40 -2.39
C PHE A 98 3.60 22.82 -2.44
N LEU A 99 4.12 23.31 -3.57
CA LEU A 99 5.51 23.76 -3.72
C LEU A 99 6.00 24.71 -2.61
N PRO A 100 5.23 25.71 -2.11
CA PRO A 100 5.69 26.57 -1.02
C PRO A 100 5.91 25.81 0.30
N TRP A 101 5.07 24.80 0.58
CA TRP A 101 5.23 23.93 1.74
C TRP A 101 6.41 22.97 1.57
N ILE A 102 6.53 22.31 0.41
CA ILE A 102 7.63 21.39 0.09
C ILE A 102 8.98 22.10 0.24
N LYS A 103 9.11 23.30 -0.38
CA LYS A 103 10.34 24.12 -0.28
C LYS A 103 10.67 24.57 1.14
N ARG A 104 9.67 24.68 2.04
CA ARG A 104 9.89 25.03 3.45
C ARG A 104 10.38 23.82 4.24
N THR A 105 9.76 22.65 4.06
CA THR A 105 10.13 21.42 4.76
C THR A 105 11.48 20.87 4.31
N MET A 106 11.76 20.88 3.00
CA MET A 106 13.04 20.40 2.45
C MET A 106 14.22 21.37 2.68
N LYS A 107 13.99 22.52 3.34
CA LYS A 107 15.05 23.49 3.68
C LYS A 107 15.79 23.19 4.99
N CYS A 108 15.37 22.13 5.70
CA CYS A 108 15.91 21.70 6.99
C CYS A 108 16.54 20.30 6.93
N LEU A 109 17.10 19.94 5.77
CA LEU A 109 17.95 18.77 5.53
C LEU A 109 19.29 19.25 4.98
#